data_AF-A0A8A3PAM7-F1
#
_entry.id   AF-A0A8A3PAM7-F1
#
_cell.length_a   1.000
_cell.length_b   1.000
_cell.length_c   1.000
_cell.angle_alpha   90.00
_cell.angle_beta   90.00
_cell.angle_gamma   90.00
#
_symmetry.space_group_name_H-M   'P 1'
#
loop_
_entity.id
_entity.type
_entity.pdbx_description
1 polymer ?
#
loop_
_entity_poly.entity_id
_entity_poly.type
_entity_poly.pdbx_seq_one_letter_code
_entity_poly.pdbx_strand_id
1 'polypeptide(L)'
;MADSNNKRKERSEGGAKGGGRDARGGKRAKGGSNGKWQTPHQQIKIASKSSGRIEPGDRGIWATCVKGKEGKATEELRSLLEESAEKFYGISVESSKKNDEEDDEDATGSVDDIEASIRKEVAAHKDPAEKLFSAVYLDIQCVLFFKTRSPIDPADLVHRICEDAASGRVRKLRFVNRLTPMSMIGKATEKDVEEVGQAVLGSHFRLAGEVAKSEESVAYSYAIRPTIRNHSTLKRDTVIKQVASLVNDNHKVNLTKPDKVIIIEIYQTICGMSVVGDDWEKLKRYNLYELQSPPSTKPKSGGLADAKPKATPESVNTDETRALLENSSSN
;
A
#
# COMPACT_ATOMS: atom_id res chain seq x y z
N MET A 1 1.63 35.20 67.48
CA MET A 1 1.29 35.94 66.25
C MET A 1 0.43 35.04 65.38
N ALA A 2 -0.79 35.50 65.11
CA ALA A 2 -1.80 34.96 64.18
C ALA A 2 -2.27 33.50 64.38
N ASP A 3 -3.21 33.37 65.32
CA ASP A 3 -4.15 32.26 65.45
C ASP A 3 -5.19 32.22 64.32
N SER A 4 -5.66 31.00 64.09
CA SER A 4 -6.67 30.59 63.13
C SER A 4 -8.04 31.24 63.38
N ASN A 5 -8.62 31.81 62.33
CA ASN A 5 -10.00 32.30 62.27
C ASN A 5 -10.48 31.99 60.82
N ASN A 6 -11.70 31.54 60.51
CA ASN A 6 -12.96 31.79 61.16
C ASN A 6 -14.09 30.91 60.56
N LYS A 7 -15.05 30.57 61.42
CA LYS A 7 -16.50 30.42 61.18
C LYS A 7 -17.05 29.37 60.22
N ARG A 8 -17.34 28.22 60.84
CA ARG A 8 -18.64 27.53 60.83
C ARG A 8 -19.80 28.54 60.99
N LYS A 9 -20.80 28.53 60.10
CA LYS A 9 -22.11 29.15 60.33
C LYS A 9 -23.20 28.08 60.26
N GLU A 10 -24.02 28.11 61.30
CA GLU A 10 -25.01 27.10 61.67
C GLU A 10 -26.18 26.97 60.69
N ARG A 11 -26.77 25.79 60.82
CA ARG A 11 -28.04 25.30 60.31
C ARG A 11 -29.19 26.06 60.98
N SER A 12 -30.16 26.56 60.22
CA SER A 12 -31.49 26.90 60.74
C SER A 12 -32.53 26.04 60.03
N GLU A 13 -33.18 25.18 60.79
CA GLU A 13 -34.34 24.37 60.38
C GLU A 13 -35.58 25.26 60.22
N GLY A 14 -36.45 24.90 59.28
CA GLY A 14 -37.73 25.58 59.06
C GLY A 14 -38.58 24.91 57.99
N GLY A 15 -39.15 23.73 58.31
CA GLY A 15 -40.54 23.38 58.03
C GLY A 15 -41.08 23.22 56.59
N ALA A 16 -41.50 21.97 56.33
CA ALA A 16 -42.77 21.55 55.69
C ALA A 16 -42.84 21.24 54.17
N LYS A 17 -43.01 19.92 53.94
CA LYS A 17 -43.98 19.23 53.05
C LYS A 17 -43.92 19.44 51.53
N GLY A 18 -43.70 18.34 50.81
CA GLY A 18 -44.44 18.07 49.56
C GLY A 18 -43.70 17.32 48.45
N GLY A 19 -43.84 15.99 48.43
CA GLY A 19 -44.12 15.21 47.20
C GLY A 19 -43.12 15.18 46.04
N GLY A 20 -42.33 14.10 45.99
CA GLY A 20 -41.92 13.30 44.83
C GLY A 20 -41.91 13.88 43.41
N ARG A 21 -40.76 13.73 42.74
CA ARG A 21 -40.55 12.84 41.57
C ARG A 21 -39.17 13.07 40.95
N ASP A 22 -38.66 12.01 40.34
CA ASP A 22 -37.34 11.83 39.76
C ASP A 22 -36.86 12.96 38.84
N ALA A 23 -35.65 13.46 39.09
CA ALA A 23 -34.87 14.22 38.12
C ALA A 23 -33.48 13.59 38.00
N ARG A 24 -33.40 12.53 37.18
CA ARG A 24 -32.12 12.00 36.69
C ARG A 24 -31.38 13.13 35.98
N GLY A 25 -30.15 13.38 36.44
CA GLY A 25 -29.24 14.36 35.84
C GLY A 25 -29.10 14.13 34.34
N GLY A 26 -29.69 15.02 33.54
CA GLY A 26 -29.42 15.11 32.13
C GLY A 26 -27.94 15.46 31.94
N LYS A 27 -27.14 14.49 31.53
CA LYS A 27 -25.83 14.76 30.95
C LYS A 27 -26.07 15.73 29.79
N ARG A 28 -25.71 16.99 29.99
CA ARG A 28 -25.60 18.00 28.92
C ARG A 28 -24.72 17.39 27.84
N ALA A 29 -25.33 16.93 26.75
CA ALA A 29 -24.60 16.64 25.53
C ALA A 29 -23.96 17.97 25.10
N LYS A 30 -22.67 18.13 25.37
CA LYS A 30 -21.89 19.19 24.72
C LYS A 30 -22.10 18.97 23.23
N GLY A 31 -22.73 19.95 22.57
CA GLY A 31 -23.02 19.93 21.15
C GLY A 31 -21.77 19.50 20.38
N GLY A 32 -21.81 18.25 19.88
CA GLY A 32 -20.80 17.75 18.98
C GLY A 32 -20.87 18.59 17.71
N SER A 33 -19.75 19.14 17.27
CA SER A 33 -19.70 19.87 16.00
C SER A 33 -20.37 19.01 14.93
N ASN A 34 -21.38 19.53 14.22
CA ASN A 34 -22.17 18.88 13.16
C ASN A 34 -21.30 18.18 12.08
N GLY A 35 -20.61 17.10 12.41
CA GLY A 35 -19.64 16.43 11.53
C GLY A 35 -18.45 17.27 11.09
N LYS A 36 -18.24 18.50 11.60
CA LYS A 36 -17.21 19.43 11.09
C LYS A 36 -15.78 18.99 11.43
N TRP A 37 -15.59 18.27 12.52
CA TRP A 37 -14.30 17.66 12.87
C TRP A 37 -14.33 16.16 12.56
N GLN A 38 -13.83 15.81 11.38
CA GLN A 38 -13.58 14.43 11.01
C GLN A 38 -12.14 14.04 11.38
N THR A 39 -11.97 12.92 12.06
CA THR A 39 -10.62 12.39 12.31
C THR A 39 -9.97 11.93 11.00
N PRO A 40 -8.63 11.92 10.89
CA PRO A 40 -7.94 11.40 9.72
C PRO A 40 -8.39 9.98 9.33
N HIS A 41 -8.69 9.14 10.34
CA HIS A 41 -9.20 7.79 10.13
C HIS A 41 -10.63 7.78 9.55
N GLN A 42 -11.50 8.71 9.96
CA GLN A 42 -12.83 8.86 9.35
C GLN A 42 -12.72 9.36 7.91
N GLN A 43 -11.80 10.29 7.62
CA GLN A 43 -11.58 10.79 6.26
C GLN A 43 -11.08 9.69 5.33
N ILE A 44 -10.12 8.86 5.75
CA ILE A 44 -9.65 7.70 4.97
C ILE A 44 -10.80 6.70 4.74
N LYS A 45 -11.62 6.44 5.77
CA LYS A 45 -12.77 5.54 5.66
C LYS A 45 -13.88 6.07 4.76
N ILE A 46 -14.02 7.38 4.63
CA ILE A 46 -14.96 8.02 3.69
C ILE A 46 -14.37 7.97 2.28
N ALA A 47 -13.08 8.30 2.12
CA ALA A 47 -12.38 8.24 0.84
C ALA A 47 -12.30 6.82 0.27
N SER A 48 -12.14 5.79 1.10
CA SER A 48 -12.16 4.39 0.67
C SER A 48 -13.54 3.92 0.25
N LYS A 49 -14.61 4.53 0.76
CA LYS A 49 -15.98 4.25 0.32
C LYS A 49 -16.34 4.94 -1.01
N SER A 50 -15.71 6.07 -1.31
CA SER A 50 -15.95 6.82 -2.54
C SER A 50 -14.93 6.53 -3.65
N SER A 51 -13.75 5.99 -3.32
CA SER A 51 -12.79 5.50 -4.30
C SER A 51 -13.24 4.14 -4.84
N GLY A 52 -13.08 3.91 -6.14
CA GLY A 52 -13.47 2.66 -6.80
C GLY A 52 -12.87 1.41 -6.12
N ARG A 53 -13.42 0.23 -6.43
CA ARG A 53 -12.94 -1.05 -5.87
C ARG A 53 -11.89 -1.67 -6.77
N ILE A 54 -10.94 -2.41 -6.19
CA ILE A 54 -9.99 -3.23 -6.97
C ILE A 54 -10.68 -4.54 -7.33
N GLU A 55 -10.66 -4.89 -8.61
CA GLU A 55 -11.28 -6.06 -9.19
C GLU A 55 -10.23 -6.98 -9.85
N PRO A 56 -10.46 -8.30 -9.91
CA PRO A 56 -9.59 -9.20 -10.65
C PRO A 56 -9.49 -8.78 -12.12
N GLY A 57 -8.29 -8.82 -12.68
CA GLY A 57 -7.98 -8.34 -14.03
C GLY A 57 -7.53 -6.89 -14.10
N ASP A 58 -7.74 -6.09 -13.05
CA ASP A 58 -7.19 -4.73 -12.98
C ASP A 58 -5.66 -4.73 -13.10
N ARG A 59 -5.13 -3.63 -13.63
CA ARG A 59 -3.70 -3.33 -13.65
C ARG A 59 -3.44 -2.07 -12.85
N GLY A 60 -2.26 -1.94 -12.28
CA GLY A 60 -1.97 -0.73 -11.52
C GLY A 60 -0.64 -0.69 -10.83
N ILE A 61 -0.51 0.29 -9.93
CA ILE A 61 0.72 0.57 -9.20
C ILE A 61 0.38 0.67 -7.72
N TRP A 62 1.00 -0.18 -6.91
CA TRP A 62 1.05 0.01 -5.47
C TRP A 62 2.03 1.12 -5.14
N ALA A 63 1.67 1.98 -4.20
CA ALA A 63 2.58 2.97 -3.66
C ALA A 63 2.58 2.91 -2.13
N THR A 64 3.78 2.93 -1.56
CA THR A 64 3.94 3.16 -0.12
C THR A 64 4.22 4.64 0.14
N CYS A 65 3.69 5.18 1.23
CA CYS A 65 3.81 6.60 1.55
C CYS A 65 4.06 6.88 3.03
N VAL A 66 4.33 8.15 3.36
CA VAL A 66 4.50 8.62 4.73
C VAL A 66 3.18 8.53 5.50
N LYS A 67 3.23 7.99 6.72
CA LYS A 67 2.07 7.79 7.60
C LYS A 67 1.30 9.09 7.84
N GLY A 68 -0.01 9.07 7.61
CA GLY A 68 -0.88 10.23 7.79
C GLY A 68 -0.75 11.28 6.68
N LYS A 69 -0.05 10.97 5.59
CA LYS A 69 0.11 11.83 4.40
C LYS A 69 -0.43 11.16 3.13
N GLU A 70 -1.28 10.15 3.27
CA GLU A 70 -1.88 9.37 2.18
C GLU A 70 -2.56 10.26 1.13
N GLY A 71 -3.33 11.27 1.55
CA GLY A 71 -3.97 12.21 0.62
C GLY A 71 -2.97 13.06 -0.18
N LYS A 72 -1.95 13.60 0.50
CA LYS A 72 -0.88 14.39 -0.17
C LYS A 72 -0.04 13.53 -1.10
N ALA A 73 0.28 12.31 -0.68
CA ALA A 73 0.98 11.33 -1.52
C ALA A 73 0.15 10.94 -2.74
N THR A 74 -1.19 10.87 -2.61
CA THR A 74 -2.08 10.59 -3.75
C THR A 74 -2.04 11.72 -4.77
N GLU A 75 -2.10 12.98 -4.34
CA GLU A 75 -2.01 14.14 -5.26
C GLU A 75 -0.64 14.22 -5.93
N GLU A 76 0.43 14.07 -5.15
CA GLU A 76 1.81 14.09 -5.63
C GLU A 76 2.09 12.98 -6.65
N LEU A 77 1.63 11.76 -6.36
CA LEU A 77 1.78 10.61 -7.25
C LEU A 77 0.92 10.74 -8.49
N ARG A 78 -0.33 11.21 -8.39
CA ARG A 78 -1.21 11.42 -9.55
C ARG A 78 -0.53 12.34 -10.56
N SER A 79 -0.07 13.50 -10.12
CA SER A 79 0.56 14.47 -11.01
C SER A 79 1.85 13.91 -11.63
N LEU A 80 2.63 13.11 -10.90
CA LEU A 80 3.81 12.45 -11.49
C LEU A 80 3.43 11.41 -12.56
N LEU A 81 2.42 10.59 -12.29
CA LEU A 81 1.97 9.56 -13.21
C LEU A 81 1.42 10.17 -14.50
N GLU A 82 0.63 11.25 -14.39
CA GLU A 82 0.11 12.00 -15.54
C GLU A 82 1.23 12.64 -16.37
N GLU A 83 2.18 13.33 -15.74
CA GLU A 83 3.35 13.92 -16.40
C GLU A 83 4.19 12.85 -17.12
N SER A 84 4.37 11.69 -16.48
CA SER A 84 5.12 10.57 -17.05
C SER A 84 4.38 9.88 -18.19
N ALA A 85 3.04 9.77 -18.10
CA ALA A 85 2.21 9.21 -19.16
C ALA A 85 2.24 10.11 -20.41
N GLU A 86 2.14 11.42 -20.22
CA GLU A 86 2.28 12.38 -21.33
C GLU A 86 3.67 12.28 -21.97
N LYS A 87 4.72 12.21 -21.15
CA LYS A 87 6.11 12.11 -21.63
C LYS A 87 6.43 10.82 -22.39
N PHE A 88 5.99 9.66 -21.87
CA PHE A 88 6.42 8.36 -22.40
C PHE A 88 5.42 7.74 -23.38
N TYR A 89 4.14 8.04 -23.22
CA TYR A 89 3.06 7.47 -24.02
C TYR A 89 2.39 8.51 -24.92
N GLY A 90 2.70 9.81 -24.77
CA GLY A 90 2.09 10.88 -25.57
C GLY A 90 0.61 11.12 -25.25
N ILE A 91 0.12 10.62 -24.12
CA ILE A 91 -1.30 10.69 -23.75
C ILE A 91 -1.52 11.89 -22.84
N SER A 92 -2.07 12.97 -23.38
CA SER A 92 -2.48 14.13 -22.59
C SER A 92 -3.98 14.07 -22.34
N VAL A 93 -4.42 14.24 -21.09
CA VAL A 93 -5.85 14.26 -20.71
C VAL A 93 -6.61 15.38 -21.43
N GLU A 94 -5.91 16.40 -21.93
CA GLU A 94 -6.48 17.50 -22.72
C GLU A 94 -6.61 17.18 -24.22
N SER A 95 -5.84 16.23 -24.75
CA SER A 95 -5.84 15.90 -26.18
C SER A 95 -7.10 15.15 -26.63
N SER A 96 -7.84 14.55 -25.70
CA SER A 96 -9.12 13.88 -25.96
C SER A 96 -10.30 14.83 -26.15
N LYS A 97 -10.14 16.14 -25.93
CA LYS A 97 -11.23 17.14 -26.10
C LYS A 97 -11.25 17.87 -27.44
N LYS A 98 -10.24 17.69 -28.29
CA LYS A 98 -10.11 18.46 -29.55
C LYS A 98 -10.60 17.75 -30.81
N ASN A 99 -11.18 16.55 -30.69
CA ASN A 99 -11.60 15.76 -31.86
C ASN A 99 -13.12 15.77 -32.12
N ASP A 100 -13.94 16.47 -31.32
CA ASP A 100 -15.41 16.49 -31.46
C ASP A 100 -15.97 17.92 -31.62
N GLU A 101 -15.28 18.81 -32.35
CA GLU A 101 -15.83 20.12 -32.72
C GLU A 101 -15.66 20.38 -34.23
N GLU A 102 -16.38 19.62 -35.07
CA GLU A 102 -16.82 20.11 -36.39
C GLU A 102 -18.29 19.66 -36.62
N ASP A 103 -19.12 20.61 -37.09
CA ASP A 103 -20.57 20.61 -37.40
C ASP A 103 -21.54 20.57 -36.19
N ASP A 104 -22.51 21.47 -36.02
CA ASP A 104 -23.39 22.11 -37.02
C ASP A 104 -24.08 23.36 -36.42
N GLU A 105 -24.39 24.34 -37.28
CA GLU A 105 -25.15 25.56 -36.97
C GLU A 105 -26.68 25.31 -36.99
N ASP A 106 -27.41 26.09 -36.19
CA ASP A 106 -28.85 26.41 -36.26
C ASP A 106 -29.92 25.31 -36.17
N ALA A 107 -30.72 25.31 -35.08
CA ALA A 107 -32.19 25.24 -35.16
C ALA A 107 -32.91 25.52 -33.84
N THR A 108 -34.04 26.21 -33.99
CA THR A 108 -34.99 26.75 -33.02
C THR A 108 -35.69 25.75 -32.10
N GLY A 109 -36.00 26.19 -30.88
CA GLY A 109 -36.63 25.39 -29.82
C GLY A 109 -37.98 24.76 -30.17
N SER A 110 -38.12 23.48 -29.82
CA SER A 110 -39.39 22.78 -29.63
C SER A 110 -39.19 21.62 -28.63
N VAL A 111 -40.26 20.96 -28.21
CA VAL A 111 -40.38 20.06 -27.04
C VAL A 111 -39.48 18.80 -27.08
N ASP A 112 -38.70 18.59 -28.15
CA ASP A 112 -37.60 17.62 -28.23
C ASP A 112 -36.35 18.03 -27.41
N ASP A 113 -36.34 19.23 -26.85
CA ASP A 113 -35.21 19.79 -26.06
C ASP A 113 -34.98 19.06 -24.72
N ILE A 114 -35.99 18.35 -24.21
CA ILE A 114 -35.84 17.55 -22.98
C ILE A 114 -35.16 16.22 -23.29
N GLU A 115 -35.48 15.56 -24.40
CA GLU A 115 -34.77 14.35 -24.80
C GLU A 115 -33.35 14.67 -25.28
N ALA A 116 -33.16 15.80 -25.97
CA ALA A 116 -31.84 16.32 -26.30
C ALA A 116 -31.05 16.71 -25.04
N SER A 117 -31.65 17.35 -24.05
CA SER A 117 -31.01 17.67 -22.77
C SER A 117 -30.71 16.42 -21.93
N ILE A 118 -31.59 15.42 -21.89
CA ILE A 118 -31.33 14.14 -21.22
C ILE A 118 -30.25 13.36 -21.98
N ARG A 119 -30.23 13.36 -23.32
CA ARG A 119 -29.16 12.75 -24.10
C ARG A 119 -27.85 13.52 -23.96
N LYS A 120 -27.88 14.84 -23.78
CA LYS A 120 -26.71 15.69 -23.50
C LYS A 120 -26.23 15.54 -22.06
N GLU A 121 -27.11 15.29 -21.10
CA GLU A 121 -26.76 14.94 -19.71
C GLU A 121 -26.27 13.49 -19.60
N VAL A 122 -26.84 12.56 -20.37
CA VAL A 122 -26.41 11.16 -20.51
C VAL A 122 -25.14 11.06 -21.36
N ALA A 123 -24.90 11.97 -22.31
CA ALA A 123 -23.64 12.10 -23.03
C ALA A 123 -22.57 12.77 -22.16
N ALA A 124 -22.93 13.75 -21.32
CA ALA A 124 -22.07 14.27 -20.27
C ALA A 124 -21.81 13.24 -19.15
N HIS A 125 -22.63 12.18 -19.06
CA HIS A 125 -22.44 11.00 -18.21
C HIS A 125 -21.93 9.76 -18.97
N LYS A 126 -21.74 9.83 -20.28
CA LYS A 126 -21.08 8.81 -21.08
C LYS A 126 -19.67 9.31 -21.32
N ASP A 127 -18.78 8.66 -20.60
CA ASP A 127 -17.34 8.85 -20.58
C ASP A 127 -16.90 10.16 -19.94
N PRO A 128 -16.83 10.22 -18.59
CA PRO A 128 -15.82 11.07 -17.98
C PRO A 128 -14.52 10.66 -18.65
N ALA A 129 -13.87 11.51 -19.46
CA ALA A 129 -12.58 11.21 -20.09
C ALA A 129 -11.75 10.33 -19.14
N GLU A 130 -11.74 9.00 -19.40
CA GLU A 130 -11.63 8.03 -18.32
C GLU A 130 -10.24 8.17 -17.72
N LYS A 131 -10.19 8.68 -16.48
CA LYS A 131 -8.96 9.08 -15.81
C LYS A 131 -7.93 7.97 -15.98
N LEU A 132 -6.84 8.25 -16.71
CA LEU A 132 -5.74 7.31 -16.99
C LEU A 132 -5.26 6.61 -15.73
N PHE A 133 -5.31 7.35 -14.61
CA PHE A 133 -4.97 6.90 -13.29
C PHE A 133 -6.12 7.13 -12.31
N SER A 134 -6.59 6.05 -11.70
CA SER A 134 -7.65 6.09 -10.68
C SER A 134 -7.12 5.62 -9.34
N ALA A 135 -7.07 6.54 -8.36
CA ALA A 135 -6.63 6.22 -7.01
C ALA A 135 -7.71 5.42 -6.26
N VAL A 136 -7.30 4.31 -5.66
CA VAL A 136 -8.12 3.46 -4.79
C VAL A 136 -7.53 3.46 -3.39
N TYR A 137 -8.33 3.90 -2.42
CA TYR A 137 -7.94 3.91 -1.01
C TYR A 137 -8.36 2.60 -0.36
N LEU A 138 -7.40 1.94 0.27
CA LEU A 138 -7.64 0.74 1.07
C LEU A 138 -7.59 1.10 2.55
N ASP A 139 -8.22 0.28 3.38
CA ASP A 139 -8.08 0.35 4.83
C ASP A 139 -6.74 -0.27 5.28
N ILE A 140 -5.65 0.20 4.66
CA ILE A 140 -4.27 -0.21 4.92
C ILE A 140 -3.42 1.05 5.04
N GLN A 141 -2.89 1.28 6.25
CA GLN A 141 -2.06 2.45 6.52
C GLN A 141 -0.81 2.48 5.63
N CYS A 142 -0.51 3.67 5.10
CA CYS A 142 0.63 3.96 4.23
C CYS A 142 0.63 3.25 2.86
N VAL A 143 -0.47 2.65 2.41
CA VAL A 143 -0.55 1.97 1.10
C VAL A 143 -1.64 2.60 0.25
N LEU A 144 -1.29 2.92 -0.99
CA LEU A 144 -2.18 3.44 -2.01
C LEU A 144 -2.15 2.53 -3.22
N PHE A 145 -3.25 2.45 -3.95
CA PHE A 145 -3.28 1.80 -5.26
C PHE A 145 -3.72 2.80 -6.32
N PHE A 146 -3.04 2.78 -7.46
CA PHE A 146 -3.47 3.52 -8.64
C PHE A 146 -3.78 2.51 -9.74
N LYS A 147 -5.05 2.42 -10.13
CA LYS A 147 -5.43 1.69 -11.33
C LYS A 147 -4.87 2.41 -12.55
N THR A 148 -4.33 1.64 -13.48
CA THR A 148 -3.86 2.11 -14.78
C THR A 148 -4.72 1.53 -15.88
N ARG A 149 -4.95 2.29 -16.96
CA ARG A 149 -5.65 1.79 -18.14
C ARG A 149 -4.71 1.58 -19.31
N SER A 150 -5.06 0.65 -20.19
CA SER A 150 -4.48 0.56 -21.54
C SER A 150 -4.52 1.93 -22.23
N PRO A 151 -3.45 2.35 -22.93
CA PRO A 151 -2.27 1.57 -23.34
C PRO A 151 -1.08 1.60 -22.35
N ILE A 152 -1.28 2.07 -21.12
CA ILE A 152 -0.20 2.21 -20.14
C ILE A 152 0.15 0.83 -19.56
N ASP A 153 1.41 0.42 -19.71
CA ASP A 153 1.95 -0.72 -18.97
C ASP A 153 2.54 -0.25 -17.63
N PRO A 154 2.00 -0.69 -16.47
CA PRO A 154 2.50 -0.25 -15.18
C PRO A 154 3.97 -0.63 -14.94
N ALA A 155 4.45 -1.76 -15.48
CA ALA A 155 5.83 -2.19 -15.29
C ALA A 155 6.82 -1.28 -16.02
N ASP A 156 6.60 -1.01 -17.31
CA ASP A 156 7.37 -0.05 -18.10
C ASP A 156 7.30 1.38 -17.51
N LEU A 157 6.10 1.87 -17.16
CA LEU A 157 5.95 3.22 -16.61
C LEU A 157 6.75 3.41 -15.31
N VAL A 158 6.62 2.48 -14.35
CA VAL A 158 7.34 2.58 -13.07
C VAL A 158 8.85 2.48 -13.27
N HIS A 159 9.28 1.59 -14.17
CA HIS A 159 10.69 1.43 -14.50
C HIS A 159 11.29 2.75 -15.01
N ARG A 160 10.68 3.37 -16.03
CA ARG A 160 11.13 4.66 -16.58
C ARG A 160 11.10 5.81 -15.57
N ILE A 161 10.05 5.87 -14.73
CA ILE A 161 9.98 6.85 -13.63
C ILE A 161 11.18 6.68 -12.68
N CYS A 162 11.53 5.44 -12.35
CA CYS A 162 12.64 5.17 -11.43
C CYS A 162 14.01 5.45 -12.07
N GLU A 163 14.18 5.19 -13.37
CA GLU A 163 15.37 5.58 -14.12
C GLU A 163 15.54 7.11 -14.16
N ASP A 164 14.47 7.83 -14.45
CA ASP A 164 14.48 9.29 -14.42
C ASP A 164 14.71 9.84 -13.00
N ALA A 165 14.16 9.20 -11.97
CA ALA A 165 14.43 9.56 -10.58
C ALA A 165 15.90 9.33 -10.20
N ALA A 166 16.49 8.21 -10.62
CA ALA A 166 17.89 7.88 -10.37
C ALA A 166 18.87 8.85 -11.08
N SER A 167 18.47 9.37 -12.24
CA SER A 167 19.24 10.37 -13.00
C SER A 167 18.94 11.83 -12.61
N GLY A 168 18.04 12.06 -11.64
CA GLY A 168 17.67 13.40 -11.19
C GLY A 168 16.75 14.18 -12.14
N ARG A 169 16.15 13.51 -13.13
CA ARG A 169 15.21 14.10 -14.11
C ARG A 169 13.77 14.17 -13.62
N VAL A 170 13.45 13.48 -12.51
CA VAL A 170 12.14 13.57 -11.85
C VAL A 170 12.24 14.41 -10.60
N ARG A 171 11.26 15.29 -10.40
CA ARG A 171 11.13 16.12 -9.20
C ARG A 171 11.14 15.26 -7.93
N LYS A 172 11.70 15.78 -6.84
CA LYS A 172 11.77 15.05 -5.58
C LYS A 172 10.38 14.88 -4.97
N LEU A 173 9.97 13.64 -4.74
CA LEU A 173 8.73 13.34 -4.02
C LEU A 173 8.95 13.38 -2.52
N ARG A 174 8.00 13.97 -1.79
CA ARG A 174 8.10 14.15 -0.32
C ARG A 174 7.34 13.10 0.46
N PHE A 175 6.25 12.59 -0.09
CA PHE A 175 5.33 11.72 0.65
C PHE A 175 5.27 10.30 0.09
N VAL A 176 5.73 10.06 -1.13
CA VAL A 176 5.78 8.74 -1.78
C VAL A 176 7.16 8.10 -1.55
N ASN A 177 7.19 6.85 -1.12
CA ASN A 177 8.42 6.11 -0.83
C ASN A 177 8.78 5.15 -1.96
N ARG A 178 7.92 4.17 -2.24
CA ARG A 178 8.18 3.09 -3.20
C ARG A 178 6.99 2.89 -4.12
N LEU A 179 7.26 2.64 -5.40
CA LEU A 179 6.30 2.17 -6.38
C LEU A 179 6.49 0.68 -6.64
N THR A 180 5.41 -0.09 -6.70
CA THR A 180 5.45 -1.51 -7.08
C THR A 180 4.41 -1.75 -8.18
N PRO A 181 4.85 -1.99 -9.43
CA PRO A 181 3.92 -2.16 -10.56
C PRO A 181 3.24 -3.53 -10.50
N MET A 182 1.99 -3.61 -10.91
CA MET A 182 1.19 -4.84 -10.98
C MET A 182 0.61 -4.97 -12.38
N SER A 183 1.13 -5.92 -13.16
CA SER A 183 0.67 -6.19 -14.52
C SER A 183 -0.72 -6.82 -14.52
N MET A 184 -1.08 -7.53 -13.46
CA MET A 184 -2.43 -8.04 -13.22
C MET A 184 -2.71 -8.23 -11.73
N ILE A 185 -3.94 -7.93 -11.34
CA ILE A 185 -4.50 -8.17 -10.01
C ILE A 185 -5.46 -9.37 -10.04
N GLY A 186 -5.51 -10.14 -8.96
CA GLY A 186 -6.48 -11.19 -8.66
C GLY A 186 -6.83 -11.20 -7.17
N LYS A 187 -7.59 -12.20 -6.72
CA LYS A 187 -7.86 -12.40 -5.30
C LYS A 187 -6.70 -13.13 -4.63
N ALA A 188 -6.57 -12.97 -3.32
CA ALA A 188 -5.60 -13.70 -2.51
C ALA A 188 -6.09 -15.13 -2.20
N THR A 189 -6.30 -15.93 -3.25
CA THR A 189 -6.63 -17.36 -3.20
C THR A 189 -5.58 -18.14 -3.99
N GLU A 190 -5.40 -19.43 -3.70
CA GLU A 190 -4.44 -20.25 -4.44
C GLU A 190 -4.79 -20.30 -5.94
N LYS A 191 -6.09 -20.44 -6.27
CA LYS A 191 -6.57 -20.45 -7.65
C LYS A 191 -6.22 -19.16 -8.41
N ASP A 192 -6.50 -17.99 -7.83
CA ASP A 192 -6.26 -16.71 -8.51
C ASP A 192 -4.75 -16.41 -8.61
N VAL A 193 -3.93 -16.85 -7.64
CA VAL A 193 -2.46 -16.76 -7.73
C VAL A 193 -1.94 -17.53 -8.95
N GLU A 194 -2.50 -18.70 -9.22
CA GLU A 194 -2.17 -19.50 -10.39
C GLU A 194 -2.61 -18.83 -11.70
N GLU A 195 -3.86 -18.38 -11.77
CA GLU A 195 -4.42 -17.72 -12.96
C GLU A 195 -3.65 -16.44 -13.31
N VAL A 196 -3.42 -15.57 -12.31
CA VAL A 196 -2.60 -14.36 -12.47
C VAL A 196 -1.17 -14.74 -12.85
N GLY A 197 -0.61 -15.78 -12.25
CA GLY A 197 0.71 -16.30 -12.56
C GLY A 197 0.85 -16.71 -14.02
N GLN A 198 -0.07 -17.53 -14.53
CA GLN A 198 -0.04 -17.97 -15.92
C GLN A 198 -0.15 -16.78 -16.90
N ALA A 199 -1.06 -15.84 -16.63
CA ALA A 199 -1.28 -14.68 -17.49
C ALA A 199 -0.06 -13.74 -17.53
N VAL A 200 0.55 -13.47 -16.38
CA VAL A 200 1.70 -12.55 -16.26
C VAL A 200 2.98 -13.22 -16.73
N LEU A 201 3.26 -14.45 -16.29
CA LEU A 201 4.51 -15.14 -16.60
C LEU A 201 4.60 -15.56 -18.07
N GLY A 202 3.49 -15.90 -18.72
CA GLY A 202 3.49 -16.31 -20.13
C GLY A 202 3.99 -15.23 -21.11
N SER A 203 4.01 -13.96 -20.70
CA SER A 203 4.57 -12.87 -21.50
C SER A 203 6.10 -12.74 -21.37
N HIS A 204 6.73 -13.46 -20.44
CA HIS A 204 8.14 -13.28 -20.07
C HIS A 204 8.96 -14.58 -20.01
N PHE A 205 8.30 -15.70 -19.70
CA PHE A 205 8.92 -17.01 -19.52
C PHE A 205 8.19 -18.05 -20.36
N ARG A 206 8.89 -19.14 -20.66
CA ARG A 206 8.21 -20.37 -21.08
C ARG A 206 7.50 -20.97 -19.88
N LEU A 207 6.23 -21.32 -20.05
CA LEU A 207 5.46 -21.97 -18.99
C LEU A 207 5.74 -23.48 -18.96
N ALA A 208 5.52 -24.08 -17.79
CA ALA A 208 5.61 -25.53 -17.62
C ALA A 208 4.59 -26.23 -18.54
N GLY A 209 5.04 -27.25 -19.29
CA GLY A 209 4.19 -28.02 -20.20
C GLY A 209 4.07 -27.45 -21.63
N GLU A 210 4.63 -26.28 -21.92
CA GLU A 210 4.71 -25.78 -23.30
C GLU A 210 5.81 -26.49 -24.09
N VAL A 211 5.45 -27.07 -25.24
CA VAL A 211 6.42 -27.62 -26.20
C VAL A 211 7.23 -26.47 -26.78
N ALA A 212 8.54 -26.63 -26.89
CA ALA A 212 9.47 -25.62 -27.40
C ALA A 212 9.05 -25.12 -28.80
N LYS A 213 8.26 -24.05 -28.84
CA LYS A 213 7.93 -23.32 -30.07
C LYS A 213 9.14 -22.45 -30.41
N SER A 214 10.08 -23.05 -31.15
CA SER A 214 11.34 -22.49 -31.69
C SER A 214 12.60 -22.65 -30.81
N GLU A 215 13.73 -22.80 -31.48
CA GLU A 215 15.07 -23.09 -30.92
C GLU A 215 15.73 -21.87 -30.24
N GLU A 216 15.00 -20.76 -30.02
CA GLU A 216 15.58 -19.46 -29.64
C GLU A 216 15.04 -18.82 -28.35
N SER A 217 14.25 -19.50 -27.50
CA SER A 217 13.97 -18.85 -26.20
C SER A 217 15.23 -18.86 -25.34
N VAL A 218 15.68 -17.66 -25.01
CA VAL A 218 16.73 -17.42 -24.03
C VAL A 218 16.27 -17.95 -22.68
N ALA A 219 17.06 -18.85 -22.08
CA ALA A 219 16.88 -19.28 -20.71
C ALA A 219 17.25 -18.13 -19.76
N TYR A 220 16.25 -17.52 -19.14
CA TYR A 220 16.47 -16.50 -18.10
C TYR A 220 16.72 -17.09 -16.72
N SER A 221 17.53 -16.40 -15.93
CA SER A 221 17.58 -16.57 -14.49
C SER A 221 16.56 -15.67 -13.79
N TYR A 222 15.91 -16.16 -12.73
CA TYR A 222 14.84 -15.40 -12.07
C TYR A 222 14.82 -15.52 -10.54
N ALA A 223 14.19 -14.55 -9.88
CA ALA A 223 13.89 -14.59 -8.45
C ALA A 223 12.43 -14.28 -8.18
N ILE A 224 11.82 -14.98 -7.23
CA ILE A 224 10.44 -14.71 -6.78
C ILE A 224 10.49 -13.92 -5.47
N ARG A 225 9.83 -12.75 -5.44
CA ARG A 225 9.82 -11.82 -4.30
C ARG A 225 8.37 -11.53 -3.88
N PRO A 226 7.77 -12.39 -3.04
CA PRO A 226 6.48 -12.08 -2.44
C PRO A 226 6.62 -11.09 -1.27
N THR A 227 5.63 -10.23 -1.13
CA THR A 227 5.36 -9.39 0.04
C THR A 227 3.94 -9.69 0.49
N ILE A 228 3.76 -10.05 1.77
CA ILE A 228 2.45 -10.42 2.32
C ILE A 228 2.18 -9.52 3.52
N ARG A 229 1.07 -8.78 3.49
CA ARG A 229 0.68 -7.87 4.57
C ARG A 229 -0.82 -7.96 4.82
N ASN A 230 -1.19 -8.00 6.10
CA ASN A 230 -2.58 -8.14 6.56
C ASN A 230 -3.30 -9.34 5.93
N HIS A 231 -2.57 -10.42 5.68
CA HIS A 231 -3.09 -11.68 5.13
C HIS A 231 -2.47 -12.86 5.89
N SER A 232 -3.27 -13.86 6.24
CA SER A 232 -2.85 -14.99 7.08
C SER A 232 -2.99 -16.36 6.40
N THR A 233 -3.79 -16.46 5.33
CA THR A 233 -4.13 -17.72 4.66
C THR A 233 -2.97 -18.23 3.80
N LEU A 234 -2.56 -17.47 2.79
CA LEU A 234 -1.43 -17.77 1.92
C LEU A 234 -0.12 -17.49 2.63
N LYS A 235 0.71 -18.52 2.73
CA LYS A 235 2.07 -18.42 3.29
C LYS A 235 3.07 -18.12 2.18
N ARG A 236 4.15 -17.43 2.57
CA ARG A 236 5.24 -17.03 1.66
C ARG A 236 5.76 -18.21 0.83
N ASP A 237 6.11 -19.31 1.48
CA ASP A 237 6.73 -20.46 0.82
C ASP A 237 5.75 -21.20 -0.09
N THR A 238 4.47 -21.24 0.27
CA THR A 238 3.41 -21.81 -0.57
C THR A 238 3.29 -21.02 -1.88
N VAL A 239 3.21 -19.69 -1.79
CA VAL A 239 3.13 -18.82 -2.96
C VAL A 239 4.37 -18.95 -3.85
N ILE A 240 5.58 -18.99 -3.25
CA ILE A 240 6.83 -19.16 -4.01
C ILE A 240 6.82 -20.49 -4.76
N LYS A 241 6.47 -21.59 -4.09
CA LYS A 241 6.44 -22.93 -4.71
C LYS A 241 5.43 -23.00 -5.84
N GLN A 242 4.23 -22.46 -5.61
CA GLN A 242 3.17 -22.45 -6.61
C GLN A 242 3.57 -21.67 -7.86
N VAL A 243 4.10 -20.45 -7.70
CA VAL A 243 4.53 -19.64 -8.84
C VAL A 243 5.77 -20.25 -9.52
N ALA A 244 6.70 -20.84 -8.77
CA ALA A 244 7.85 -21.52 -9.34
C ALA A 244 7.43 -22.72 -10.21
N SER A 245 6.40 -23.47 -9.84
CA SER A 245 5.91 -24.62 -10.63
C SER A 245 5.27 -24.23 -11.97
N LEU A 246 4.92 -22.96 -12.16
CA LEU A 246 4.40 -22.46 -13.43
C LEU A 246 5.50 -22.17 -14.45
N VAL A 247 6.73 -21.96 -13.99
CA VAL A 247 7.88 -21.63 -14.85
C VAL A 247 8.53 -22.94 -15.31
N ASN A 248 8.86 -23.03 -16.61
CA ASN A 248 9.55 -24.20 -17.16
C ASN A 248 10.96 -24.37 -16.56
N ASP A 249 11.39 -25.62 -16.39
CA ASP A 249 12.71 -26.00 -15.85
C ASP A 249 13.91 -25.45 -16.64
N ASN A 250 13.69 -25.01 -17.88
CA ASN A 250 14.70 -24.30 -18.67
C ASN A 250 15.15 -22.99 -18.02
N HIS A 251 14.31 -22.37 -17.19
CA HIS A 251 14.65 -21.15 -16.44
C HIS A 251 15.23 -21.49 -15.08
N LYS A 252 16.29 -20.77 -14.67
CA LYS A 252 17.02 -21.09 -13.43
C LYS A 252 16.76 -20.07 -12.33
N VAL A 253 16.45 -20.55 -11.13
CA VAL A 253 16.33 -19.66 -9.96
C VAL A 253 17.70 -19.09 -9.56
N ASN A 254 17.79 -17.75 -9.45
CA ASN A 254 18.96 -17.03 -8.95
C ASN A 254 18.54 -15.90 -8.00
N LEU A 255 18.78 -16.07 -6.71
CA LEU A 255 18.34 -15.11 -5.69
C LEU A 255 19.25 -13.88 -5.53
N THR A 256 20.43 -13.89 -6.17
CA THR A 256 21.48 -12.88 -5.96
C THR A 256 21.55 -11.89 -7.13
N LYS A 257 21.57 -12.40 -8.36
CA LYS A 257 21.61 -11.60 -9.60
C LYS A 257 20.71 -12.22 -10.67
N PRO A 258 19.39 -12.15 -10.51
CA PRO A 258 18.44 -12.63 -11.51
C PRO A 258 18.38 -11.68 -12.73
N ASP A 259 18.09 -12.24 -13.90
CA ASP A 259 17.77 -11.45 -15.10
C ASP A 259 16.34 -10.89 -15.04
N LYS A 260 15.46 -11.58 -14.32
CA LYS A 260 14.05 -11.20 -14.11
C LYS A 260 13.63 -11.37 -12.67
N VAL A 261 12.86 -10.42 -12.13
CA VAL A 261 12.27 -10.55 -10.78
C VAL A 261 10.76 -10.63 -10.89
N ILE A 262 10.19 -11.71 -10.36
CA ILE A 262 8.74 -11.89 -10.22
C ILE A 262 8.33 -11.28 -8.88
N ILE A 263 7.62 -10.15 -8.94
CA ILE A 263 7.12 -9.46 -7.76
C ILE A 263 5.69 -9.94 -7.51
N ILE A 264 5.39 -10.29 -6.26
CA ILE A 264 4.06 -10.69 -5.83
C ILE A 264 3.69 -9.86 -4.61
N GLU A 265 2.59 -9.12 -4.66
CA GLU A 265 2.11 -8.32 -3.53
C GLU A 265 0.74 -8.85 -3.09
N ILE A 266 0.65 -9.26 -1.83
CA ILE A 266 -0.60 -9.73 -1.21
C ILE A 266 -0.98 -8.78 -0.08
N TYR A 267 -2.06 -8.03 -0.30
CA TYR A 267 -2.65 -7.10 0.65
C TYR A 267 -4.09 -7.51 0.96
N GLN A 268 -4.37 -7.89 2.21
CA GLN A 268 -5.71 -8.36 2.62
C GLN A 268 -6.22 -9.49 1.71
N THR A 269 -7.21 -9.23 0.86
CA THR A 269 -7.82 -10.21 -0.05
C THR A 269 -7.37 -10.06 -1.50
N ILE A 270 -6.37 -9.22 -1.76
CA ILE A 270 -5.91 -8.84 -3.09
C ILE A 270 -4.52 -9.42 -3.31
N CYS A 271 -4.30 -10.05 -4.47
CA CYS A 271 -3.00 -10.51 -4.93
C CYS A 271 -2.67 -9.78 -6.25
N GLY A 272 -1.45 -9.28 -6.39
CA GLY A 272 -0.99 -8.74 -7.67
C GLY A 272 0.36 -9.32 -8.04
N MET A 273 0.62 -9.43 -9.35
CA MET A 273 1.88 -9.94 -9.87
C MET A 273 2.41 -9.08 -11.02
N SER A 274 3.73 -8.98 -11.10
CA SER A 274 4.45 -8.39 -12.24
C SER A 274 5.83 -9.02 -12.39
N VAL A 275 6.41 -8.88 -13.58
CA VAL A 275 7.80 -9.26 -13.86
C VAL A 275 8.57 -8.00 -14.21
N VAL A 276 9.73 -7.82 -13.60
CA VAL A 276 10.62 -6.67 -13.82
C VAL A 276 12.02 -7.14 -14.21
N GLY A 277 12.83 -6.22 -14.73
CA GLY A 277 14.19 -6.48 -15.21
C GLY A 277 15.25 -6.72 -14.12
N ASP A 278 16.48 -6.96 -14.56
CA ASP A 278 17.68 -7.23 -13.75
C ASP A 278 18.15 -6.00 -12.94
N ASP A 279 17.77 -4.82 -13.41
CA ASP A 279 18.11 -3.54 -12.83
C ASP A 279 17.21 -3.14 -11.65
N TRP A 280 16.19 -3.93 -11.33
CA TRP A 280 15.29 -3.67 -10.20
C TRP A 280 16.03 -3.47 -8.87
N GLU A 281 17.05 -4.28 -8.56
CA GLU A 281 17.90 -4.08 -7.37
C GLU A 281 18.78 -2.82 -7.47
N LYS A 282 19.26 -2.49 -8.68
CA LYS A 282 20.05 -1.26 -8.94
C LYS A 282 19.18 -0.02 -8.71
N LEU A 283 17.92 -0.07 -9.14
CA LEU A 283 16.89 0.95 -8.94
C LEU A 283 16.24 0.90 -7.54
N LYS A 284 16.97 0.39 -6.52
CA LYS A 284 16.55 0.36 -5.11
C LYS A 284 15.17 -0.27 -4.90
N ARG A 285 14.84 -1.27 -5.73
CA ARG A 285 13.55 -1.95 -5.74
C ARG A 285 12.38 -0.96 -5.94
N TYR A 286 12.62 0.05 -6.77
CA TYR A 286 11.72 1.17 -7.06
C TYR A 286 11.36 2.02 -5.83
N ASN A 287 12.27 2.14 -4.86
CA ASN A 287 12.15 3.09 -3.76
C ASN A 287 12.59 4.50 -4.22
N LEU A 288 11.64 5.29 -4.71
CA LEU A 288 11.85 6.68 -5.13
C LEU A 288 12.52 7.54 -4.06
N TYR A 289 12.15 7.36 -2.78
CA TYR A 289 12.78 8.10 -1.69
C TYR A 289 14.27 7.78 -1.58
N GLU A 290 14.66 6.51 -1.70
CA GLU A 290 16.08 6.11 -1.68
C GLU A 290 16.83 6.56 -2.95
N LEU A 291 16.18 6.55 -4.11
CA LEU A 291 16.78 6.99 -5.38
C LEU A 291 17.08 8.50 -5.41
N GLN A 292 16.22 9.31 -4.77
CA GLN A 292 16.31 10.77 -4.74
C GLN A 292 16.93 11.32 -3.44
N SER A 293 17.35 10.42 -2.55
CA SER A 293 18.14 10.80 -1.38
C SER A 293 19.61 10.77 -1.77
N PRO A 294 20.41 11.76 -1.35
CA PRO A 294 21.85 11.70 -1.56
C PRO A 294 22.38 10.38 -0.97
N PRO A 295 23.37 9.74 -1.60
CA PRO A 295 23.91 8.49 -1.10
C PRO A 295 24.32 8.72 0.35
N SER A 296 23.56 8.13 1.27
CA SER A 296 23.94 8.15 2.67
C SER A 296 25.28 7.45 2.73
N THR A 297 26.31 8.18 3.16
CA THR A 297 27.50 7.55 3.72
C THR A 297 26.98 6.54 4.73
N LYS A 298 27.14 5.25 4.42
CA LYS A 298 26.83 4.17 5.35
C LYS A 298 27.35 4.63 6.72
N PRO A 299 26.54 4.68 7.78
CA PRO A 299 27.15 4.74 9.10
C PRO A 299 28.01 3.49 9.17
N LYS A 300 29.32 3.69 9.27
CA LYS A 300 30.24 2.61 9.63
C LYS A 300 29.62 1.95 10.85
N SER A 301 29.43 0.64 10.76
CA SER A 301 29.32 -0.23 11.91
C SER A 301 30.48 0.09 12.85
N GLY A 302 30.24 0.99 13.80
CA GLY A 302 31.10 1.19 14.94
C GLY A 302 30.85 0.01 15.86
N GLY A 303 31.77 -0.96 15.82
CA GLY A 303 31.77 -2.05 16.76
C GLY A 303 31.86 -1.51 18.19
N LEU A 304 30.97 -1.97 19.05
CA LEU A 304 31.34 -2.25 20.42
C LEU A 304 31.61 -3.75 20.48
N ALA A 305 32.88 -4.11 20.39
CA ALA A 305 33.37 -5.34 20.98
C ALA A 305 34.17 -4.95 22.23
N ASP A 306 34.08 -5.85 23.22
CA ASP A 306 34.88 -5.92 24.45
C ASP A 306 34.49 -5.04 25.65
N ALA A 307 33.40 -5.44 26.30
CA ALA A 307 33.35 -5.45 27.77
C ALA A 307 33.43 -6.92 28.25
N LYS A 308 34.65 -7.29 28.66
CA LYS A 308 35.08 -8.58 29.21
C LYS A 308 34.23 -9.01 30.43
N PRO A 309 33.84 -10.29 30.59
CA PRO A 309 33.28 -10.78 31.84
C PRO A 309 34.43 -11.09 32.82
N LYS A 310 34.40 -10.52 34.02
CA LYS A 310 35.34 -10.91 35.09
C LYS A 310 34.60 -11.07 36.42
N ALA A 311 34.58 -12.34 36.85
CA ALA A 311 34.60 -12.87 38.20
C ALA A 311 33.57 -12.38 39.24
N THR A 312 32.79 -13.35 39.71
CA THR A 312 32.24 -13.43 41.08
C THR A 312 33.31 -13.18 42.14
N PRO A 313 32.90 -12.63 43.31
CA PRO A 313 33.46 -13.04 44.58
C PRO A 313 32.39 -13.74 45.43
N GLU A 314 32.81 -14.84 46.03
CA GLU A 314 32.10 -15.68 46.99
C GLU A 314 32.45 -15.26 48.44
N SER A 315 31.63 -15.74 49.40
CA SER A 315 31.72 -15.67 50.87
C SER A 315 31.08 -14.41 51.52
N VAL A 316 30.24 -14.50 52.57
CA VAL A 316 30.45 -15.21 53.86
C VAL A 316 29.12 -15.60 54.56
N ASN A 317 29.08 -16.84 55.11
CA ASN A 317 28.35 -17.46 56.26
C ASN A 317 26.82 -17.26 56.46
N THR A 318 26.04 -18.27 56.86
CA THR A 318 26.16 -19.09 58.10
C THR A 318 25.22 -20.31 58.03
N ASP A 319 25.66 -21.45 58.60
CA ASP A 319 24.99 -22.61 59.25
C ASP A 319 23.50 -22.93 58.94
N GLU A 320 22.98 -24.16 58.89
CA GLU A 320 23.21 -25.44 59.61
C GLU A 320 22.20 -26.39 58.90
N THR A 321 22.45 -27.62 58.43
CA THR A 321 22.44 -28.88 59.20
C THR A 321 22.27 -30.06 58.22
N ARG A 322 23.03 -31.14 58.48
CA ARG A 322 22.67 -32.58 58.43
C ARG A 322 22.39 -33.21 57.03
N ALA A 323 23.38 -33.86 56.39
CA ALA A 323 23.98 -35.20 56.62
C ALA A 323 23.24 -36.39 55.96
N LEU A 324 24.09 -37.31 55.42
CA LEU A 324 23.88 -38.68 54.92
C LEU A 324 23.62 -38.77 53.39
N LEU A 325 24.62 -39.16 52.57
CA LEU A 325 25.01 -40.55 52.19
C LEU A 325 23.84 -41.24 51.47
N GLU A 326 23.91 -41.71 50.22
CA GLU A 326 24.83 -42.69 49.62
C GLU A 326 24.89 -42.47 48.07
N ASN A 327 26.05 -42.55 47.41
CA ASN A 327 26.50 -43.71 46.59
C ASN A 327 25.34 -44.56 46.03
N SER A 328 25.27 -45.02 44.79
CA SER A 328 26.20 -45.17 43.68
C SER A 328 25.42 -45.91 42.57
N SER A 329 25.98 -45.93 41.36
CA SER A 329 25.82 -47.02 40.38
C SER A 329 24.52 -47.11 39.57
N SER A 330 24.70 -46.88 38.27
CA SER A 330 24.38 -47.83 37.20
C SER A 330 23.14 -48.72 37.36
N ASN A 331 22.04 -48.34 36.72
CA ASN A 331 21.45 -49.05 35.57
C ASN A 331 20.28 -48.25 34.99
#